data_AF-A0A920QNF8-F1
#
_entry.id   AF-A0A920QNF8-F1
#
_cell.length_a   1.000
_cell.length_b   1.000
_cell.length_c   1.000
_cell.angle_alpha   90.00
_cell.angle_beta   90.00
_cell.angle_gamma   90.00
#
_symmetry.space_group_name_H-M   'P 1'
#
loop_
_entity.id
_entity.type
_entity.pdbx_description
1 polymer ?
#
loop_
_entity_poly.entity_id
_entity_poly.type
_entity_poly.pdbx_seq_one_letter_code
_entity_poly.pdbx_strand_id
1 'polypeptide(L)'
;MLEISSNIENIVYLISASLFIIGLKRLASPTTARNGNRLASLGMLIAIIVTILKYTDNNFEWIIIGIVIGGLLGIILSKYVQMTAIPQLVAIFNGFGGGASALVAIYEILYPKESVISIFVLAAIAFSTILGSLTLTGSFIAFGKLQEIIPTRPILFPLRNYLNSFLLLLILFFAIIMIIPNFSSLNILYILIALSLLAGILIVIPIGGADMPVIIALLNSYSGIAGAGAGFVLNNPVLIISGSLVGASGLILTRIMIKAMNRSLTNVILGGLGSDDGSQQATNENRLVKSLNTEDAAMILGYAENVIFVPGYGLAVAQAQHQINELANILKDNGAKIKYAIHPVAGRMPGHMNVLLAEANIPYNELKDLDEINSEFDNADVAVVIGANDVTNPIARQIQVLQYMVCQY
;
A
#
# COMPACT_ATOMS: atom_id res chain seq x y z
N MET A 1 10.35 38.87 18.76
CA MET A 1 9.56 37.64 18.97
C MET A 1 8.28 37.82 18.17
N LEU A 2 8.02 36.99 17.17
CA LEU A 2 6.79 37.12 16.38
C LEU A 2 5.68 36.45 17.19
N GLU A 3 4.91 37.22 17.96
CA GLU A 3 3.66 36.74 18.53
C GLU A 3 2.67 36.50 17.38
N ILE A 4 2.71 35.30 16.80
CA ILE A 4 1.74 34.90 15.80
C ILE A 4 0.39 34.79 16.51
N SER A 5 -0.58 35.59 16.07
CA SER A 5 -1.93 35.49 16.58
C SER A 5 -2.52 34.10 16.28
N SER A 6 -3.34 33.57 17.17
CA SER A 6 -3.94 32.23 16.99
C SER A 6 -4.76 32.12 15.70
N ASN A 7 -5.28 33.25 15.19
CA ASN A 7 -5.96 33.31 13.90
C ASN A 7 -5.00 33.06 12.72
N ILE A 8 -3.80 33.65 12.76
CA ILE A 8 -2.79 33.43 11.72
C ILE A 8 -2.29 31.98 11.75
N GLU A 9 -2.06 31.43 12.95
CA GLU A 9 -1.70 30.01 13.13
C GLU A 9 -2.74 29.09 12.47
N ASN A 10 -4.03 29.27 12.80
CA ASN A 10 -5.11 28.46 12.24
C ASN A 10 -5.23 28.58 10.71
N ILE A 11 -5.02 29.78 10.15
CA ILE A 11 -5.02 29.99 8.69
C ILE A 11 -3.84 29.25 8.05
N VAL A 12 -2.64 29.34 8.63
CA VAL A 12 -1.46 28.66 8.08
C VAL A 12 -1.59 27.15 8.20
N TYR A 13 -2.17 26.65 9.29
CA TYR A 13 -2.55 25.26 9.45
C TYR A 13 -3.57 24.80 8.40
N LEU A 14 -4.57 25.60 8.09
CA LEU A 14 -5.52 25.32 7.01
C LEU A 14 -4.82 25.24 5.64
N ILE A 15 -3.88 26.14 5.37
CA ILE A 15 -3.07 26.12 4.14
C ILE A 15 -2.24 24.84 4.08
N SER A 16 -1.56 24.47 5.15
CA SER A 16 -0.79 23.22 5.24
C SER A 16 -1.67 21.99 5.00
N ALA A 17 -2.83 21.91 5.65
CA ALA A 17 -3.80 20.84 5.46
C ALA A 17 -4.31 20.75 4.02
N SER A 18 -4.58 21.90 3.38
CA SER A 18 -4.98 21.97 1.98
C SER A 18 -3.89 21.46 1.03
N LEU A 19 -2.62 21.79 1.31
CA LEU A 19 -1.48 21.29 0.55
C LEU A 19 -1.32 19.76 0.69
N PHE A 20 -1.57 19.18 1.86
CA PHE A 20 -1.60 17.73 2.03
C PHE A 20 -2.70 17.06 1.19
N ILE A 21 -3.92 17.61 1.20
CA ILE A 21 -5.05 17.09 0.41
C ILE A 21 -4.73 17.14 -1.09
N ILE A 22 -4.26 18.29 -1.59
CA ILE A 22 -3.91 18.45 -3.01
C ILE A 22 -2.72 17.58 -3.37
N GLY A 23 -1.71 17.50 -2.50
CA GLY A 23 -0.54 16.65 -2.66
C GLY A 23 -0.92 15.19 -2.85
N LEU A 24 -1.76 14.65 -1.96
CA LEU A 24 -2.24 13.26 -2.03
C LEU A 24 -3.13 13.00 -3.24
N LYS A 25 -4.01 13.94 -3.60
CA LYS A 25 -4.78 13.84 -4.85
C LYS A 25 -3.88 13.72 -6.08
N ARG A 26 -2.78 14.49 -6.12
CA ARG A 26 -1.82 14.45 -7.23
C ARG A 26 -0.90 13.23 -7.21
N LEU A 27 -0.78 12.53 -6.09
CA LEU A 27 -0.06 11.25 -6.02
C LEU A 27 -0.83 10.10 -6.69
N ALA A 28 -2.14 10.25 -6.93
CA ALA A 28 -2.95 9.22 -7.59
C ALA A 28 -2.69 9.07 -9.10
N SER A 29 -2.00 10.01 -9.74
CA SER A 29 -1.60 9.92 -11.14
C SER A 29 -0.09 10.01 -11.29
N PRO A 30 0.56 9.11 -12.06
CA PRO A 30 2.02 9.12 -12.19
C PRO A 30 2.57 10.41 -12.81
N THR A 31 1.82 11.07 -13.72
CA THR A 31 2.25 12.34 -14.34
C THR A 31 2.32 13.49 -13.33
N THR A 32 1.45 13.48 -12.31
CA THR A 32 1.41 14.51 -11.27
C THR A 32 2.12 14.12 -9.98
N ALA A 33 2.52 12.86 -9.82
CA ALA A 33 3.03 12.30 -8.56
C ALA A 33 4.22 13.07 -7.98
N ARG A 34 5.21 13.44 -8.81
CA ARG A 34 6.38 14.21 -8.38
C ARG A 34 5.99 15.57 -7.78
N ASN A 35 5.06 16.26 -8.43
CA ASN A 35 4.57 17.56 -7.95
C ASN A 35 3.66 17.40 -6.73
N GLY A 36 2.88 16.32 -6.65
CA GLY A 36 2.10 15.97 -5.47
C GLY A 36 2.97 15.82 -4.22
N ASN A 37 4.07 15.07 -4.34
CA ASN A 37 5.02 14.88 -3.24
C ASN A 37 5.65 16.21 -2.79
N ARG A 38 6.04 17.08 -3.74
CA ARG A 38 6.58 18.42 -3.42
C ARG A 38 5.58 19.28 -2.64
N LEU A 39 4.31 19.30 -3.05
CA LEU A 39 3.27 20.05 -2.34
C LEU A 39 3.05 19.54 -0.91
N ALA A 40 3.03 18.21 -0.71
CA ALA A 40 2.92 17.63 0.62
C ALA A 40 4.13 17.99 1.50
N SER A 41 5.35 17.93 0.96
CA SER A 41 6.56 18.33 1.69
C SER A 41 6.56 19.81 2.09
N LEU A 42 6.06 20.70 1.22
CA LEU A 42 5.90 22.12 1.51
C LEU A 42 4.85 22.35 2.61
N GLY A 43 3.73 21.64 2.56
CA GLY A 43 2.71 21.66 3.62
C GLY A 43 3.29 21.28 4.99
N MET A 44 4.10 20.23 5.04
CA MET A 44 4.79 19.81 6.27
C MET A 44 5.77 20.88 6.77
N LEU A 45 6.60 21.45 5.88
CA LEU A 45 7.54 22.51 6.25
C LEU A 45 6.83 23.72 6.85
N ILE A 46 5.72 24.15 6.24
CA ILE A 46 4.91 25.27 6.73
C ILE A 46 4.34 24.99 8.13
N ALA A 47 3.80 23.79 8.38
CA ALA A 47 3.26 23.41 9.68
C ALA A 47 4.34 23.42 10.78
N ILE A 48 5.52 22.87 10.47
CA ILE A 48 6.66 22.85 11.40
C ILE A 48 7.07 24.28 11.76
N ILE A 49 7.26 25.16 10.77
CA ILE A 49 7.70 26.54 11.00
C ILE A 49 6.70 27.30 11.88
N VAL A 50 5.40 27.25 11.59
CA VAL A 50 4.41 27.97 12.40
C VAL A 50 4.33 27.42 13.83
N THR A 51 4.40 26.10 14.01
CA THR A 51 4.39 25.49 15.35
C THR A 51 5.60 25.94 16.16
N ILE A 52 6.78 25.94 15.55
CA ILE A 52 8.02 26.39 16.20
C ILE A 52 7.92 27.84 16.62
N LEU A 53 7.45 28.73 15.74
CA LEU A 53 7.34 30.17 16.03
C LEU A 53 6.32 30.52 17.12
N LYS A 54 5.30 29.66 17.33
CA LYS A 54 4.24 29.90 18.31
C LYS A 54 4.59 29.45 19.73
N TYR A 55 5.30 28.32 19.88
CA TYR A 55 5.47 27.64 21.17
C TYR A 55 6.92 27.69 21.70
N THR A 56 7.67 28.74 21.41
CA THR A 56 9.15 28.77 21.59
C THR A 56 9.65 29.06 23.00
N ASP A 57 8.78 29.26 24.00
CA ASP A 57 9.19 30.03 25.18
C ASP A 57 10.19 29.34 26.12
N ASN A 58 10.45 28.02 26.04
CA ASN A 58 11.41 27.39 26.97
C ASN A 58 12.22 26.17 26.49
N ASN A 59 12.14 25.70 25.24
CA ASN A 59 12.87 24.46 24.82
C ASN A 59 13.29 24.43 23.33
N PHE A 60 13.57 25.60 22.72
CA PHE A 60 13.92 25.67 21.30
C PHE A 60 15.13 24.81 20.93
N GLU A 61 16.15 24.76 21.79
CA GLU A 61 17.35 23.95 21.58
C GLU A 61 17.01 22.47 21.40
N TRP A 62 16.20 21.90 22.29
CA TRP A 62 15.77 20.50 22.21
C TRP A 62 14.91 20.20 20.98
N ILE A 63 14.04 21.13 20.58
CA ILE A 63 13.22 21.00 19.37
C ILE A 63 14.12 20.92 18.13
N ILE A 64 15.08 21.84 18.01
CA ILE A 64 16.00 21.88 16.87
C ILE A 64 16.90 20.64 16.85
N ILE A 65 17.44 20.21 17.99
CA ILE A 65 18.23 18.98 18.10
C ILE A 65 17.42 17.78 17.60
N GLY A 66 16.17 17.64 18.05
CA GLY A 66 15.28 16.57 17.61
C GLY A 66 15.03 16.57 16.09
N ILE A 67 14.73 17.75 15.52
CA ILE A 67 14.53 17.91 14.07
C ILE A 67 15.79 17.56 13.29
N VAL A 68 16.96 18.04 13.73
CA VAL A 68 18.23 17.80 13.04
C VAL A 68 18.60 16.32 13.11
N ILE A 69 18.56 15.69 14.28
CA ILE A 69 18.91 14.27 14.43
C ILE A 69 17.92 13.40 13.65
N GLY A 70 16.62 13.61 13.84
CA GLY A 70 15.58 12.84 13.14
C GLY A 70 15.64 13.03 11.62
N GLY A 71 15.81 14.28 11.17
CA GLY A 71 15.93 14.62 9.75
C GLY A 71 17.17 14.01 9.11
N LEU A 72 18.34 14.09 9.76
CA LEU A 72 19.58 13.49 9.28
C LEU A 72 19.46 11.96 9.19
N LEU A 73 18.95 11.30 10.24
CA LEU A 73 18.72 9.85 10.23
C LEU A 73 17.75 9.46 9.10
N GLY A 74 16.65 10.20 8.94
CA GLY A 74 15.70 9.98 7.84
C GLY A 74 16.33 10.11 6.46
N ILE A 75 17.17 11.14 6.23
CA ILE A 75 17.89 11.34 4.97
C ILE A 75 18.88 10.21 4.71
N ILE A 76 19.67 9.83 5.72
CA ILE A 76 20.65 8.75 5.60
C ILE A 76 19.94 7.44 5.24
N LEU A 77 18.93 7.04 6.03
CA LEU A 77 18.19 5.79 5.78
C LEU A 77 17.53 5.80 4.39
N SER A 78 16.92 6.92 3.98
CA SER A 78 16.25 7.01 2.68
C SER A 78 17.19 7.00 1.49
N LYS A 79 18.44 7.47 1.64
CA LYS A 79 19.42 7.55 0.54
C LYS A 79 20.18 6.24 0.32
N TYR A 80 20.40 5.46 1.37
CA TYR A 80 21.23 4.26 1.32
C TYR A 80 20.44 2.95 1.23
N VAL A 81 19.13 2.95 1.48
CA VAL A 81 18.28 1.76 1.31
C VAL A 81 18.10 1.43 -0.17
N GLN A 82 18.25 0.14 -0.50
CA GLN A 82 18.03 -0.37 -1.86
C GLN A 82 16.54 -0.31 -2.25
N MET A 83 16.24 -0.15 -3.55
CA MET A 83 14.86 -0.06 -4.04
C MET A 83 14.01 -1.31 -3.72
N THR A 84 14.64 -2.49 -3.67
CA THR A 84 14.01 -3.76 -3.26
C THR A 84 13.62 -3.79 -1.78
N ALA A 85 14.29 -2.96 -0.97
CA ALA A 85 14.14 -2.84 0.48
C ALA A 85 13.26 -1.64 0.89
N ILE A 86 12.50 -1.04 -0.03
CA ILE A 86 11.57 0.06 0.31
C ILE A 86 10.47 -0.38 1.28
N PRO A 87 9.81 -1.55 1.14
CA PRO A 87 8.68 -1.90 2.00
C PRO A 87 9.02 -1.92 3.50
N GLN A 88 10.20 -2.43 3.87
CA GLN A 88 10.67 -2.46 5.26
C GLN A 88 11.07 -1.08 5.79
N LEU A 89 11.60 -0.19 4.94
CA LEU A 89 11.83 1.20 5.32
C LEU A 89 10.51 1.91 5.64
N VAL A 90 9.48 1.71 4.80
CA VAL A 90 8.12 2.23 5.04
C VAL A 90 7.55 1.69 6.35
N ALA A 91 7.74 0.40 6.64
CA ALA A 91 7.33 -0.18 7.92
C ALA A 91 7.94 0.56 9.11
N ILE A 92 9.26 0.75 9.14
CA ILE A 92 9.93 1.47 10.22
C ILE A 92 9.43 2.92 10.36
N PHE A 93 9.31 3.66 9.25
CA PHE A 93 8.86 5.05 9.31
C PHE A 93 7.43 5.17 9.84
N ASN A 94 6.54 4.25 9.46
CA ASN A 94 5.19 4.19 10.03
C ASN A 94 5.22 3.84 11.53
N GLY A 95 6.11 2.92 11.94
CA GLY A 95 6.34 2.60 13.34
C GLY A 95 6.72 3.82 14.16
N PHE A 96 7.70 4.60 13.71
CA PHE A 96 8.11 5.84 14.37
C PHE A 96 7.01 6.91 14.39
N GLY A 97 6.22 7.05 13.32
CA GLY A 97 5.07 7.96 13.29
C GLY A 97 3.99 7.59 14.33
N GLY A 98 3.66 6.30 14.44
CA GLY A 98 2.75 5.78 15.45
C GLY A 98 3.30 5.99 16.87
N GLY A 99 4.57 5.65 17.09
CA GLY A 99 5.24 5.85 18.37
C GLY A 99 5.27 7.32 18.80
N ALA A 100 5.54 8.25 17.88
CA ALA A 100 5.50 9.69 18.16
C ALA A 100 4.09 10.15 18.59
N SER A 101 3.03 9.65 17.93
CA SER A 101 1.64 9.96 18.30
C SER A 101 1.29 9.45 19.70
N ALA A 102 1.75 8.24 20.06
CA ALA A 102 1.60 7.70 21.40
C ALA A 102 2.37 8.53 22.44
N LEU A 103 3.61 8.94 22.16
CA LEU A 103 4.41 9.76 23.06
C LEU A 103 3.76 11.12 23.33
N VAL A 104 3.19 11.75 22.30
CA VAL A 104 2.42 13.01 22.47
C VAL A 104 1.23 12.82 23.40
N ALA A 105 0.47 11.74 23.23
CA ALA A 105 -0.67 11.43 24.10
C ALA A 105 -0.24 11.12 25.56
N ILE A 106 0.86 10.38 25.72
CA ILE A 106 1.45 10.06 27.03
C ILE A 106 1.98 11.32 27.73
N TYR A 107 2.55 12.25 26.97
CA TYR A 107 3.05 13.51 27.52
C TYR A 107 1.92 14.33 28.15
N GLU A 108 0.77 14.46 27.48
CA GLU A 108 -0.34 15.28 27.97
C GLU A 108 -0.92 14.75 29.29
N ILE A 109 -0.80 13.45 29.57
CA ILE A 109 -1.28 12.90 30.84
C ILE A 109 -0.23 12.92 31.96
N LEU A 110 1.06 12.89 31.62
CA LEU A 110 2.15 13.05 32.59
C LEU A 110 2.32 14.51 33.01
N TYR A 111 2.08 15.44 32.08
CA TYR A 111 2.23 16.88 32.27
C TYR A 111 0.98 17.62 31.82
N PRO A 112 -0.17 17.41 32.49
CA PRO A 112 -1.42 18.01 32.07
C PRO A 112 -1.39 19.53 32.26
N LYS A 113 -1.85 20.26 31.24
CA LYS A 113 -1.98 21.72 31.30
C LYS A 113 -3.11 22.17 32.22
N GLU A 114 -4.18 21.37 32.27
CA GLU A 114 -5.37 21.61 33.06
C GLU A 114 -5.47 20.60 34.20
N SER A 115 -5.97 21.02 35.35
CA SER A 115 -6.15 20.14 36.52
C SER A 115 -7.23 19.06 36.30
N VAL A 116 -8.16 19.29 35.36
CA VAL A 116 -9.23 18.36 35.01
C VAL A 116 -9.20 18.13 33.51
N ILE A 117 -8.83 16.92 33.10
CA ILE A 117 -8.84 16.51 31.69
C ILE A 117 -10.27 16.07 31.33
N SER A 118 -10.81 16.59 30.23
CA SER A 118 -12.14 16.19 29.76
C SER A 118 -12.18 14.71 29.35
N ILE A 119 -13.36 14.09 29.46
CA ILE A 119 -13.62 12.69 29.03
C ILE A 119 -13.22 12.49 27.57
N PHE A 120 -13.49 13.47 26.71
CA PHE A 120 -13.12 13.43 25.29
C PHE A 120 -11.61 13.39 25.08
N VAL A 121 -10.86 14.23 25.79
CA VAL A 121 -9.39 14.26 25.70
C VAL A 121 -8.79 12.98 26.29
N LEU A 122 -9.30 12.46 27.41
CA LEU A 122 -8.88 11.15 27.94
C LEU A 122 -9.13 10.01 26.95
N ALA A 123 -10.25 10.03 26.24
CA ALA A 123 -10.55 9.05 25.19
C ALA A 123 -9.57 9.19 24.01
N ALA A 124 -9.27 10.42 23.57
CA ALA A 124 -8.29 10.67 22.52
C ALA A 124 -6.87 10.24 22.93
N ILE A 125 -6.48 10.45 24.20
CA ILE A 125 -5.21 9.98 24.76
C ILE A 125 -5.16 8.45 24.72
N ALA A 126 -6.14 7.77 25.32
CA ALA A 126 -6.18 6.31 25.34
C ALA A 126 -6.12 5.73 23.93
N PHE A 127 -6.91 6.29 23.00
CA PHE A 127 -6.95 5.85 21.61
C PHE A 127 -5.61 6.05 20.87
N SER A 128 -5.00 7.23 20.99
CA SER A 128 -3.70 7.52 20.37
C SER A 128 -2.58 6.66 20.96
N THR A 129 -2.57 6.46 22.27
CA THR A 129 -1.61 5.57 22.94
C THR A 129 -1.75 4.13 22.46
N ILE A 130 -2.97 3.59 22.39
CA ILE A 130 -3.21 2.21 21.95
C ILE A 130 -2.72 2.01 20.51
N LEU A 131 -3.23 2.82 19.58
CA LEU A 131 -2.92 2.65 18.16
C LEU A 131 -1.46 3.00 17.86
N GLY A 132 -0.90 4.02 18.50
CA GLY A 132 0.49 4.41 18.31
C GLY A 132 1.48 3.35 18.82
N SER A 133 1.26 2.81 20.03
CA SER A 133 2.11 1.74 20.59
C SER A 133 1.97 0.41 19.84
N LEU A 134 0.75 0.04 19.45
CA LEU A 134 0.50 -1.14 18.60
C LEU A 134 1.19 -0.99 17.24
N THR A 135 1.07 0.19 16.62
CA THR A 135 1.70 0.48 15.33
C THR A 135 3.21 0.43 15.41
N LEU A 136 3.79 1.00 16.47
CA LEU A 136 5.23 0.97 16.71
C LEU A 136 5.75 -0.47 16.66
N THR A 137 5.31 -1.30 17.59
CA THR A 137 5.80 -2.69 17.71
C THR A 137 5.42 -3.58 16.53
N GLY A 138 4.20 -3.44 16.00
CA GLY A 138 3.76 -4.18 14.81
C GLY A 138 4.65 -3.87 13.60
N SER A 139 5.01 -2.61 13.41
CA SER A 139 5.90 -2.17 12.33
C SER A 139 7.33 -2.70 12.50
N PHE A 140 7.84 -2.77 13.73
CA PHE A 140 9.15 -3.38 14.01
C PHE A 140 9.17 -4.88 13.71
N ILE A 141 8.09 -5.62 14.00
CA ILE A 141 7.97 -7.03 13.60
C ILE A 141 7.88 -7.16 12.07
N ALA A 142 7.09 -6.33 11.40
CA ALA A 142 6.97 -6.33 9.95
C ALA A 142 8.33 -6.04 9.27
N PHE A 143 9.07 -5.05 9.77
CA PHE A 143 10.45 -4.79 9.36
C PHE A 143 11.35 -5.99 9.57
N GLY A 144 11.36 -6.57 10.78
CA GLY A 144 12.22 -7.70 11.11
C GLY A 144 11.96 -8.91 10.22
N LYS A 145 10.70 -9.16 9.83
CA LYS A 145 10.35 -10.22 8.88
C LYS A 145 10.81 -9.94 7.46
N LEU A 146 10.64 -8.72 6.96
CA LEU A 146 11.07 -8.36 5.61
C LEU A 146 12.60 -8.30 5.46
N GLN A 147 13.30 -7.94 6.53
CA GLN A 147 14.76 -8.01 6.63
C GLN A 147 15.29 -9.42 6.90
N GLU A 148 14.40 -10.40 7.01
CA GLU A 148 14.74 -11.80 7.31
C GLU A 148 15.49 -12.00 8.64
N ILE A 149 15.50 -10.98 9.52
CA ILE A 149 15.99 -11.07 10.90
C ILE A 149 15.05 -11.96 11.72
N ILE A 150 13.75 -11.86 11.43
CA ILE A 150 12.69 -12.73 11.95
C ILE A 150 12.25 -13.65 10.81
N PRO A 151 11.95 -14.95 11.06
CA PRO A 151 11.46 -15.85 10.04
C PRO A 151 10.26 -15.27 9.26
N THR A 152 10.37 -15.25 7.94
CA THR A 152 9.32 -14.78 7.02
C THR A 152 8.07 -15.66 7.06
N ARG A 153 8.23 -16.94 7.40
CA ARG A 153 7.10 -17.85 7.59
C ARG A 153 6.20 -17.42 8.76
N PRO A 154 4.89 -17.67 8.69
CA PRO A 154 3.98 -17.54 9.84
C PRO A 154 4.52 -18.27 11.07
N ILE A 155 4.63 -17.58 12.21
CA ILE A 155 5.00 -18.20 13.49
C ILE A 155 3.71 -18.41 14.27
N LEU A 156 3.27 -19.66 14.37
CA LEU A 156 2.00 -20.02 14.98
C LEU A 156 2.26 -20.66 16.36
N PHE A 157 1.52 -20.23 17.37
CA PHE A 157 1.52 -20.82 18.71
C PHE A 157 0.09 -21.27 19.08
N PRO A 158 -0.07 -22.30 19.92
CA PRO A 158 -1.38 -22.81 20.31
C PRO A 158 -2.19 -21.71 21.03
N LEU A 159 -3.51 -21.71 20.83
CA LEU A 159 -4.47 -20.77 21.44
C LEU A 159 -4.29 -19.29 21.08
N ARG A 160 -3.51 -18.94 20.03
CA ARG A 160 -3.27 -17.52 19.66
C ARG A 160 -4.52 -16.66 19.49
N ASN A 161 -5.59 -17.22 18.91
CA ASN A 161 -6.81 -16.45 18.64
C ASN A 161 -7.48 -16.08 19.96
N TYR A 162 -7.52 -17.02 20.92
CA TYR A 162 -7.99 -16.75 22.28
C TYR A 162 -7.10 -15.74 23.00
N LEU A 163 -5.77 -15.86 22.87
CA LEU A 163 -4.84 -14.91 23.48
C LEU A 163 -5.02 -13.49 22.92
N ASN A 164 -5.12 -13.36 21.59
CA ASN A 164 -5.31 -12.07 20.92
C ASN A 164 -6.67 -11.46 21.25
N SER A 165 -7.75 -12.26 21.28
CA SER A 165 -9.07 -11.81 21.71
C SER A 165 -9.08 -11.37 23.17
N PHE A 166 -8.42 -12.12 24.05
CA PHE A 166 -8.30 -11.77 25.47
C PHE A 166 -7.50 -10.48 25.65
N LEU A 167 -6.38 -10.33 24.93
CA LEU A 167 -5.56 -9.13 24.95
C LEU A 167 -6.34 -7.90 24.48
N LEU A 168 -7.13 -8.04 23.41
CA LEU A 168 -8.00 -6.96 22.93
C LEU A 168 -9.03 -6.55 23.99
N LEU A 169 -9.65 -7.52 24.67
CA LEU A 169 -10.59 -7.25 25.76
C LEU A 169 -9.92 -6.53 26.93
N LEU A 170 -8.70 -6.93 27.31
CA LEU A 170 -7.93 -6.22 28.35
C LEU A 170 -7.60 -4.78 27.94
N ILE A 171 -7.16 -4.57 26.70
CA ILE A 171 -6.88 -3.21 26.19
C ILE A 171 -8.14 -2.35 26.26
N LEU A 172 -9.29 -2.86 25.81
CA LEU A 172 -10.56 -2.14 25.86
C LEU A 172 -10.99 -1.86 27.32
N PHE A 173 -10.83 -2.83 28.21
CA PHE A 173 -11.14 -2.67 29.63
C PHE A 173 -10.30 -1.55 30.26
N PHE A 174 -8.98 -1.58 30.11
CA PHE A 174 -8.11 -0.53 30.66
C PHE A 174 -8.32 0.82 29.97
N ALA A 175 -8.64 0.84 28.67
CA ALA A 175 -9.00 2.07 27.97
C ALA A 175 -10.26 2.71 28.55
N ILE A 176 -11.31 1.93 28.83
CA ILE A 176 -12.54 2.42 29.45
C ILE A 176 -12.26 2.98 30.85
N ILE A 177 -11.48 2.26 31.67
CA ILE A 177 -11.11 2.75 33.01
C ILE A 177 -10.33 4.07 32.91
N MET A 178 -9.41 4.18 31.95
CA MET A 178 -8.62 5.39 31.72
C MET A 178 -9.49 6.61 31.38
N ILE A 179 -10.61 6.40 30.69
CA ILE A 179 -11.54 7.46 30.28
C ILE A 179 -12.35 7.99 31.47
N ILE A 180 -12.56 7.18 32.51
CA ILE A 180 -13.30 7.60 33.69
C ILE A 180 -12.39 8.44 34.59
N PRO A 181 -12.64 9.76 34.75
CA PRO A 181 -11.67 10.66 35.39
C PRO A 181 -11.26 10.25 36.80
N ASN A 182 -12.19 9.72 37.59
CA ASN A 182 -11.93 9.30 38.98
C ASN A 182 -11.04 8.07 39.09
N PHE A 183 -10.94 7.26 38.04
CA PHE A 183 -10.12 6.05 38.02
C PHE A 183 -8.85 6.20 37.17
N SER A 184 -8.77 7.25 36.33
CA SER A 184 -7.59 7.55 35.53
C SER A 184 -6.35 7.67 36.41
N SER A 185 -5.32 6.87 36.10
CA SER A 185 -4.06 6.86 36.83
C SER A 185 -2.89 6.50 35.93
N LEU A 186 -1.68 6.91 36.32
CA LEU A 186 -0.47 6.59 35.58
C LEU A 186 -0.23 5.07 35.48
N ASN A 187 -0.65 4.31 36.50
CA ASN A 187 -0.54 2.86 36.48
C ASN A 187 -1.39 2.24 35.35
N ILE A 188 -2.61 2.74 35.13
CA ILE A 188 -3.47 2.28 34.04
C ILE A 188 -2.85 2.63 32.69
N LEU A 189 -2.30 3.84 32.56
CA LEU A 189 -1.58 4.25 31.36
C LEU A 189 -0.42 3.29 31.04
N TYR A 190 0.44 2.98 32.02
CA TYR A 190 1.56 2.06 31.81
C TYR A 190 1.12 0.64 31.45
N ILE A 191 0.05 0.15 32.08
CA ILE A 191 -0.55 -1.13 31.73
C ILE A 191 -1.07 -1.09 30.28
N LEU A 192 -1.79 -0.03 29.90
CA LEU A 192 -2.33 0.14 28.56
C LEU A 192 -1.22 0.16 27.51
N ILE A 193 -0.14 0.92 27.75
CA ILE A 193 1.05 0.95 26.89
C ILE A 193 1.64 -0.45 26.73
N ALA A 194 1.89 -1.15 27.84
CA ALA A 194 2.50 -2.48 27.82
C ALA A 194 1.64 -3.48 27.04
N LEU A 195 0.31 -3.47 27.25
CA LEU A 195 -0.62 -4.34 26.53
C LEU A 195 -0.68 -3.99 25.04
N SER A 196 -0.68 -2.70 24.67
CA SER A 196 -0.70 -2.27 23.27
C SER A 196 0.59 -2.57 22.51
N LEU A 197 1.76 -2.40 23.17
CA LEU A 197 3.04 -2.84 22.63
C LEU A 197 3.06 -4.37 22.43
N LEU A 198 2.56 -5.13 23.41
CA LEU A 198 2.45 -6.58 23.28
C LEU A 198 1.50 -7.00 22.15
N ALA A 199 0.39 -6.27 21.99
CA ALA A 199 -0.58 -6.53 20.93
C ALA A 199 0.00 -6.34 19.53
N GLY A 200 0.79 -5.28 19.31
CA GLY A 200 1.45 -5.09 18.01
C GLY A 200 2.37 -6.25 17.65
N ILE A 201 3.09 -6.79 18.64
CA ILE A 201 3.92 -7.98 18.45
C ILE A 201 3.07 -9.21 18.10
N LEU A 202 2.08 -9.55 18.94
CA LEU A 202 1.31 -10.78 18.82
C LEU A 202 0.36 -10.82 17.62
N ILE A 203 -0.11 -9.66 17.15
CA ILE A 203 -0.97 -9.56 15.96
C ILE A 203 -0.15 -9.76 14.67
N VAL A 204 1.10 -9.26 14.61
CA VAL A 204 1.90 -9.29 13.37
C VAL A 204 2.77 -10.56 13.23
N ILE A 205 3.25 -11.14 14.34
CA ILE A 205 4.04 -12.39 14.35
C ILE A 205 3.43 -13.55 13.53
N PRO A 206 2.12 -13.86 13.60
CA PRO A 206 1.54 -14.99 12.87
C PRO A 206 1.38 -14.73 11.37
N ILE A 207 1.67 -13.53 10.88
CA ILE A 207 1.42 -13.16 9.48
C ILE A 207 2.64 -13.53 8.63
N GLY A 208 2.40 -14.05 7.42
CA GLY A 208 3.48 -14.47 6.51
C GLY A 208 4.11 -13.30 5.75
N GLY A 209 5.36 -13.46 5.31
CA GLY A 209 6.12 -12.46 4.54
C GLY A 209 5.38 -11.98 3.28
N ALA A 210 4.67 -12.87 2.59
CA ALA A 210 3.88 -12.55 1.41
C ALA A 210 2.73 -11.57 1.69
N ASP A 211 2.17 -11.57 2.90
CA ASP A 211 1.09 -10.69 3.33
C ASP A 211 1.56 -9.42 4.05
N MET A 212 2.87 -9.29 4.30
CA MET A 212 3.43 -8.12 4.99
C MET A 212 3.07 -6.79 4.34
N PRO A 213 3.00 -6.63 3.00
CA PRO A 213 2.59 -5.37 2.40
C PRO A 213 1.20 -4.90 2.84
N VAL A 214 0.24 -5.82 3.00
CA VAL A 214 -1.12 -5.51 3.49
C VAL A 214 -1.07 -5.01 4.93
N ILE A 215 -0.24 -5.63 5.76
CA ILE A 215 -0.09 -5.24 7.17
C ILE A 215 0.60 -3.91 7.31
N ILE A 216 1.60 -3.61 6.48
CA ILE A 216 2.23 -2.29 6.47
C ILE A 216 1.23 -1.20 6.09
N ALA A 217 0.35 -1.45 5.12
CA ALA A 217 -0.72 -0.52 4.76
C ALA A 217 -1.74 -0.33 5.90
N LEU A 218 -2.09 -1.40 6.62
CA LEU A 218 -2.98 -1.33 7.78
C LEU A 218 -2.35 -0.56 8.94
N LEU A 219 -1.07 -0.83 9.26
CA LEU A 219 -0.32 -0.13 10.28
C LEU A 219 -0.08 1.34 9.91
N ASN A 220 0.07 1.66 8.62
CA ASN A 220 0.09 3.04 8.14
C ASN A 220 -1.22 3.77 8.47
N SER A 221 -2.36 3.10 8.26
CA SER A 221 -3.65 3.64 8.65
C SER A 221 -3.72 3.90 10.16
N TYR A 222 -3.29 2.94 10.98
CA TYR A 222 -3.27 3.09 12.42
C TYR A 222 -2.36 4.22 12.88
N SER A 223 -1.19 4.42 12.25
CA SER A 223 -0.35 5.60 12.50
C SER A 223 -1.08 6.91 12.19
N GLY A 224 -1.81 7.00 11.06
CA GLY A 224 -2.57 8.19 10.70
C GLY A 224 -3.70 8.48 11.69
N ILE A 225 -4.47 7.45 12.04
CA ILE A 225 -5.56 7.54 13.00
C ILE A 225 -5.04 7.91 14.40
N ALA A 226 -3.90 7.36 14.83
CA ALA A 226 -3.23 7.76 16.08
C ALA A 226 -2.79 9.24 16.02
N GLY A 227 -2.23 9.69 14.90
CA GLY A 227 -1.87 11.08 14.67
C GLY A 227 -3.07 12.03 14.75
N ALA A 228 -4.23 11.63 14.24
CA ALA A 228 -5.47 12.39 14.41
C ALA A 228 -5.91 12.45 15.88
N GLY A 229 -5.77 11.33 16.61
CA GLY A 229 -5.96 11.27 18.06
C GLY A 229 -5.08 12.27 18.79
N ALA A 230 -3.76 12.28 18.52
CA ALA A 230 -2.83 13.28 19.05
C ALA A 230 -3.23 14.72 18.68
N GLY A 231 -3.80 14.91 17.48
CA GLY A 231 -4.37 16.18 17.07
C GLY A 231 -5.54 16.64 17.95
N PHE A 232 -6.45 15.73 18.33
CA PHE A 232 -7.52 16.05 19.28
C PHE A 232 -6.98 16.33 20.69
N VAL A 233 -5.95 15.60 21.13
CA VAL A 233 -5.28 15.83 22.41
C VAL A 233 -4.71 17.25 22.49
N LEU A 234 -4.06 17.70 21.40
CA LEU A 234 -3.42 19.01 21.33
C LEU A 234 -4.33 20.14 20.80
N ASN A 235 -5.58 19.83 20.45
CA ASN A 235 -6.47 20.73 19.72
C ASN A 235 -5.82 21.34 18.45
N ASN A 236 -5.07 20.53 17.69
CA ASN A 236 -4.32 20.94 16.51
C ASN A 236 -5.01 20.47 15.22
N PRO A 237 -5.56 21.39 14.41
CA PRO A 237 -6.32 21.04 13.21
C PRO A 237 -5.47 20.38 12.11
N VAL A 238 -4.16 20.68 12.00
CA VAL A 238 -3.30 20.04 11.00
C VAL A 238 -3.15 18.56 11.30
N LEU A 239 -2.90 18.20 12.56
CA LEU A 239 -2.77 16.80 12.96
C LEU A 239 -4.09 16.04 12.78
N ILE A 240 -5.22 16.66 13.13
CA ILE A 240 -6.55 16.06 12.93
C ILE A 240 -6.79 15.79 11.43
N ILE A 241 -6.59 16.79 10.56
CA ILE A 241 -6.89 16.67 9.13
C ILE A 241 -5.90 15.70 8.46
N SER A 242 -4.60 15.90 8.66
CA SER A 242 -3.57 15.06 8.04
C SER A 242 -3.64 13.62 8.53
N GLY A 243 -3.80 13.40 9.85
CA GLY A 243 -3.93 12.08 10.44
C GLY A 243 -5.17 11.34 9.93
N SER A 244 -6.33 12.00 9.90
CA SER A 244 -7.57 11.38 9.40
C SER A 244 -7.47 11.01 7.93
N LEU A 245 -6.80 11.85 7.12
CA LEU A 245 -6.60 11.62 5.70
C LEU A 245 -5.66 10.43 5.46
N VAL A 246 -4.51 10.37 6.15
CA VAL A 246 -3.57 9.24 6.08
C VAL A 246 -4.26 7.96 6.58
N GLY A 247 -5.02 8.05 7.68
CA GLY A 247 -5.79 6.95 8.25
C GLY A 247 -6.77 6.35 7.24
N ALA A 248 -7.63 7.18 6.65
CA ALA A 248 -8.60 6.75 5.64
C ALA A 248 -7.92 6.19 4.39
N SER A 249 -6.88 6.88 3.88
CA SER A 249 -6.12 6.43 2.72
C SER A 249 -5.47 5.06 2.96
N GLY A 250 -4.90 4.82 4.15
CA GLY A 250 -4.32 3.55 4.53
C GLY A 250 -5.34 2.41 4.57
N LEU A 251 -6.55 2.63 5.09
CA LEU A 251 -7.62 1.61 5.06
C LEU A 251 -8.07 1.29 3.64
N ILE A 252 -8.23 2.32 2.81
CA ILE A 252 -8.59 2.16 1.40
C ILE A 252 -7.51 1.37 0.67
N LEU A 253 -6.23 1.74 0.84
CA LEU A 253 -5.09 1.04 0.26
C LEU A 253 -5.04 -0.42 0.71
N THR A 254 -5.22 -0.68 2.01
CA THR A 254 -5.28 -2.03 2.57
C THR A 254 -6.36 -2.86 1.86
N ARG A 255 -7.55 -2.30 1.65
CA ARG A 255 -8.64 -2.99 0.94
C ARG A 255 -8.31 -3.25 -0.53
N ILE A 256 -7.70 -2.28 -1.22
CA ILE A 256 -7.27 -2.44 -2.62
C ILE A 256 -6.23 -3.56 -2.73
N MET A 257 -5.23 -3.57 -1.86
CA MET A 257 -4.17 -4.58 -1.86
C MET A 257 -4.71 -5.98 -1.59
N ILE A 258 -5.62 -6.12 -0.62
CA ILE A 258 -6.27 -7.40 -0.30
C ILE A 258 -7.06 -7.94 -1.49
N LYS A 259 -7.80 -7.06 -2.19
CA LYS A 259 -8.52 -7.42 -3.42
C LYS A 259 -7.56 -7.83 -4.54
N ALA A 260 -6.49 -7.07 -4.75
CA ALA A 260 -5.47 -7.37 -5.75
C ALA A 260 -4.72 -8.69 -5.47
N MET A 261 -4.58 -9.06 -4.20
CA MET A 261 -3.96 -10.32 -3.78
C MET A 261 -4.97 -11.49 -3.70
N ASN A 262 -6.24 -11.26 -4.03
CA ASN A 262 -7.33 -12.24 -3.94
C ASN A 262 -7.41 -12.95 -2.57
N ARG A 263 -7.20 -12.19 -1.49
CA ARG A 263 -7.29 -12.65 -0.09
C ARG A 263 -8.37 -11.84 0.63
N SER A 264 -8.75 -12.23 1.85
CA SER A 264 -9.61 -11.42 2.73
C SER A 264 -8.81 -10.88 3.91
N LEU A 265 -9.21 -9.74 4.48
CA LEU A 265 -8.54 -9.15 5.65
C LEU A 265 -8.54 -10.13 6.83
N THR A 266 -9.65 -10.83 7.02
CA THR A 266 -9.80 -11.86 8.05
C THR A 266 -8.82 -13.01 7.86
N ASN A 267 -8.62 -13.48 6.62
CA ASN A 267 -7.68 -14.56 6.32
C ASN A 267 -6.23 -14.13 6.54
N VAL A 268 -5.91 -12.86 6.24
CA VAL A 268 -4.56 -12.30 6.44
C VAL A 268 -4.25 -12.10 7.93
N ILE A 269 -5.17 -11.51 8.70
CA ILE A 269 -4.96 -11.22 10.13
C ILE A 269 -5.06 -12.48 11.00
N LEU A 270 -6.01 -13.37 10.71
CA LEU A 270 -6.20 -14.60 11.50
C LEU A 270 -5.30 -15.75 11.07
N GLY A 271 -4.59 -15.63 9.94
CA GLY A 271 -3.48 -16.48 9.52
C GLY A 271 -3.77 -17.98 9.59
N GLY A 272 -4.60 -18.52 8.68
CA GLY A 272 -4.76 -19.97 8.53
C GLY A 272 -6.12 -20.57 8.90
N LEU A 273 -7.20 -19.78 8.96
CA LEU A 273 -8.58 -20.29 8.98
C LEU A 273 -9.13 -20.59 7.56
N GLY A 274 -8.26 -20.64 6.55
CA GLY A 274 -8.62 -20.90 5.15
C GLY A 274 -7.97 -22.14 4.54
N SER A 275 -7.23 -22.92 5.32
CA SER A 275 -6.86 -24.29 4.98
C SER A 275 -7.63 -25.20 5.91
N ASP A 276 -8.93 -25.36 5.65
CA ASP A 276 -9.58 -26.59 6.09
C ASP A 276 -8.81 -27.73 5.42
N ASP A 277 -8.26 -28.59 6.28
CA ASP A 277 -7.77 -29.93 5.95
C ASP A 277 -8.94 -30.78 5.43
N GLY A 278 -9.41 -30.45 4.23
CA GLY A 278 -10.20 -31.30 3.36
C GLY A 278 -9.23 -32.06 2.49
N SER A 279 -8.87 -33.26 2.93
CA SER A 279 -8.19 -34.29 2.14
C SER A 279 -8.76 -34.39 0.72
N GLN A 280 -8.08 -33.79 -0.25
CA GLN A 280 -8.10 -34.24 -1.64
C GLN A 280 -6.66 -34.23 -2.16
N GLN A 281 -6.08 -35.42 -2.24
CA GLN A 281 -5.10 -35.72 -3.26
C GLN A 281 -5.76 -35.46 -4.62
N ALA A 282 -5.51 -34.29 -5.17
CA ALA A 282 -5.77 -34.02 -6.58
C ALA A 282 -4.46 -33.50 -7.18
N THR A 283 -3.79 -34.40 -7.90
CA THR A 283 -2.90 -34.04 -9.00
C THR A 283 -3.64 -33.09 -9.93
N ASN A 284 -3.42 -31.78 -9.81
CA ASN A 284 -3.65 -30.80 -10.86
C ASN A 284 -3.02 -29.46 -10.46
N GLU A 285 -2.40 -28.82 -11.45
CA GLU A 285 -1.68 -27.57 -11.36
C GLU A 285 -2.57 -26.41 -10.88
N ASN A 286 -2.79 -26.26 -9.58
CA ASN A 286 -3.33 -25.03 -9.00
C ASN A 286 -2.26 -23.92 -9.01
N ARG A 287 -1.88 -23.45 -10.20
CA ARG A 287 -1.19 -22.17 -10.32
C ARG A 287 -2.21 -21.06 -10.05
N LEU A 288 -1.89 -20.17 -9.12
CA LEU A 288 -2.71 -18.99 -8.82
C LEU A 288 -2.83 -18.12 -10.08
N VAL A 289 -4.05 -17.99 -10.63
CA VAL A 289 -4.35 -17.06 -11.72
C VAL A 289 -4.37 -15.64 -11.16
N LYS A 290 -3.55 -14.74 -11.72
CA LYS A 290 -3.57 -13.31 -11.39
C LYS A 290 -4.61 -12.61 -12.26
N SER A 291 -5.64 -12.05 -11.64
CA SER A 291 -6.64 -11.22 -12.31
C SER A 291 -6.30 -9.73 -12.20
N LEU A 292 -6.47 -8.99 -13.29
CA LEU A 292 -6.37 -7.53 -13.35
C LEU A 292 -7.74 -6.94 -13.67
N ASN A 293 -8.03 -5.72 -13.21
CA ASN A 293 -9.19 -4.94 -13.69
C ASN A 293 -8.81 -4.16 -14.96
N THR A 294 -9.81 -3.50 -15.56
CA THR A 294 -9.65 -2.69 -16.76
C THR A 294 -8.72 -1.50 -16.56
N GLU A 295 -8.76 -0.86 -15.40
CA GLU A 295 -7.95 0.32 -15.10
C GLU A 295 -6.46 -0.02 -14.94
N ASP A 296 -6.14 -1.12 -14.25
CA ASP A 296 -4.75 -1.56 -14.05
C ASP A 296 -4.16 -2.05 -15.38
N ALA A 297 -4.95 -2.75 -16.21
CA ALA A 297 -4.53 -3.16 -17.55
C ALA A 297 -4.25 -1.94 -18.45
N ALA A 298 -5.12 -0.92 -18.40
CA ALA A 298 -4.90 0.32 -19.13
C ALA A 298 -3.66 1.08 -18.64
N MET A 299 -3.37 1.06 -17.33
CA MET A 299 -2.17 1.67 -16.77
C MET A 299 -0.91 0.97 -17.27
N ILE A 300 -0.88 -0.38 -17.24
CA ILE A 300 0.25 -1.16 -17.74
C ILE A 300 0.50 -0.86 -19.23
N LEU A 301 -0.56 -0.88 -20.05
CA LEU A 301 -0.45 -0.59 -21.48
C LEU A 301 -0.06 0.86 -21.77
N GLY A 302 -0.54 1.81 -20.98
CA GLY A 302 -0.23 3.24 -21.16
C GLY A 302 1.24 3.61 -20.90
N TYR A 303 2.01 2.73 -20.24
CA TYR A 303 3.45 2.91 -20.01
C TYR A 303 4.33 1.96 -20.83
N ALA A 304 3.74 1.03 -21.59
CA ALA A 304 4.51 0.09 -22.39
C ALA A 304 5.06 0.76 -23.64
N GLU A 305 6.33 0.50 -23.97
CA GLU A 305 6.97 1.01 -25.18
C GLU A 305 6.86 -0.01 -26.33
N ASN A 306 6.89 -1.31 -26.03
CA ASN A 306 6.76 -2.40 -26.99
C ASN A 306 5.59 -3.33 -26.59
N VAL A 307 4.51 -3.31 -27.37
CA VAL A 307 3.32 -4.14 -27.12
C VAL A 307 3.09 -5.10 -28.28
N ILE A 308 2.91 -6.38 -27.95
CA ILE A 308 2.59 -7.43 -28.92
C ILE A 308 1.17 -7.93 -28.66
N PHE A 309 0.28 -7.76 -29.63
CA PHE A 309 -1.05 -8.38 -29.60
C PHE A 309 -0.99 -9.79 -30.18
N VAL A 310 -1.57 -10.76 -29.46
CA VAL A 310 -1.66 -12.16 -29.89
C VAL A 310 -3.15 -12.52 -30.09
N PRO A 311 -3.70 -12.26 -31.29
CA PRO A 311 -5.09 -12.52 -31.60
C PRO A 311 -5.38 -14.01 -31.80
N GLY A 312 -6.55 -14.45 -31.33
CA GLY A 312 -7.08 -15.80 -31.57
C GLY A 312 -8.54 -15.80 -32.00
N TYR A 313 -9.11 -16.99 -32.14
CA TYR A 313 -10.47 -17.15 -32.65
C TYR A 313 -11.54 -16.43 -31.81
N GLY A 314 -11.33 -16.28 -30.49
CA GLY A 314 -12.26 -15.56 -29.62
C GLY A 314 -12.43 -14.09 -29.98
N LEU A 315 -11.41 -13.45 -30.55
CA LEU A 315 -11.49 -12.07 -31.07
C LEU A 315 -12.50 -11.99 -32.22
N ALA A 316 -12.45 -12.94 -33.16
CA ALA A 316 -13.37 -13.00 -34.29
C ALA A 316 -14.81 -13.30 -33.84
N VAL A 317 -15.00 -14.19 -32.86
CA VAL A 317 -16.33 -14.48 -32.30
C VAL A 317 -16.93 -13.25 -31.63
N ALA A 318 -16.10 -12.45 -30.94
CA ALA A 318 -16.52 -11.23 -30.29
C ALA A 318 -16.64 -10.02 -31.24
N GLN A 319 -16.22 -10.15 -32.50
CA GLN A 319 -16.13 -9.03 -33.46
C GLN A 319 -15.33 -7.84 -32.93
N ALA A 320 -14.23 -8.14 -32.21
CA ALA A 320 -13.45 -7.14 -31.47
C ALA A 320 -12.30 -6.50 -32.28
N GLN A 321 -12.20 -6.80 -33.58
CA GLN A 321 -11.07 -6.37 -34.43
C GLN A 321 -10.96 -4.84 -34.55
N HIS A 322 -12.07 -4.12 -34.58
CA HIS A 322 -12.07 -2.66 -34.67
C HIS A 322 -11.64 -2.00 -33.34
N GLN A 323 -12.08 -2.54 -32.21
CA GLN A 323 -11.72 -2.04 -30.88
C GLN A 323 -10.24 -2.26 -30.58
N ILE A 324 -9.67 -3.37 -31.07
CA ILE A 324 -8.23 -3.62 -30.96
C ILE A 324 -7.44 -2.63 -31.81
N ASN A 325 -7.90 -2.31 -33.03
CA ASN A 325 -7.24 -1.30 -33.84
C ASN A 325 -7.35 0.10 -33.19
N GLU A 326 -8.50 0.46 -32.64
CA GLU A 326 -8.67 1.71 -31.89
C GLU A 326 -7.71 1.80 -30.70
N LEU A 327 -7.62 0.73 -29.90
CA LEU A 327 -6.68 0.63 -28.79
C LEU A 327 -5.23 0.73 -29.28
N ALA A 328 -4.86 0.02 -30.34
CA ALA A 328 -3.52 0.08 -30.91
C ALA A 328 -3.16 1.49 -31.38
N ASN A 329 -4.08 2.22 -32.00
CA ASN A 329 -3.85 3.60 -32.43
C ASN A 329 -3.65 4.55 -31.25
N ILE A 330 -4.47 4.42 -30.19
CA ILE A 330 -4.27 5.19 -28.95
C ILE A 330 -2.87 4.93 -28.36
N LEU A 331 -2.40 3.69 -28.38
CA LEU A 331 -1.06 3.34 -27.88
C LEU A 331 0.06 3.88 -28.79
N LYS A 332 -0.12 3.84 -30.12
CA LYS A 332 0.82 4.44 -31.08
C LYS A 332 0.93 5.95 -30.92
N ASP A 333 -0.19 6.64 -30.69
CA ASP A 333 -0.23 8.08 -30.43
C ASP A 333 0.56 8.45 -29.16
N ASN A 334 0.65 7.52 -28.20
CA ASN A 334 1.49 7.63 -27.00
C ASN A 334 2.95 7.19 -27.22
N GLY A 335 3.34 6.83 -28.45
CA GLY A 335 4.71 6.46 -28.83
C GLY A 335 5.04 4.98 -28.73
N ALA A 336 4.08 4.11 -28.39
CA ALA A 336 4.32 2.67 -28.29
C ALA A 336 4.46 2.03 -29.69
N LYS A 337 5.37 1.06 -29.81
CA LYS A 337 5.52 0.20 -30.98
C LYS A 337 4.58 -0.98 -30.84
N ILE A 338 3.66 -1.11 -31.79
CA ILE A 338 2.65 -2.16 -31.82
C ILE A 338 2.97 -3.17 -32.91
N LYS A 339 2.91 -4.46 -32.55
CA LYS A 339 3.00 -5.58 -33.49
C LYS A 339 1.94 -6.63 -33.18
N TYR A 340 1.53 -7.37 -34.20
CA TYR A 340 0.54 -8.44 -34.09
C TYR A 340 1.22 -9.77 -34.41
N ALA A 341 1.26 -10.67 -33.43
CA ALA A 341 1.80 -12.02 -33.57
C ALA A 341 0.72 -12.95 -34.13
N ILE A 342 0.82 -13.32 -35.40
CA ILE A 342 -0.16 -14.17 -36.06
C ILE A 342 0.32 -15.63 -36.04
N HIS A 343 -0.38 -16.46 -35.28
CA HIS A 343 -0.14 -17.90 -35.31
C HIS A 343 -0.75 -18.51 -36.59
N PRO A 344 -0.05 -19.39 -37.33
CA PRO A 344 -0.53 -19.92 -38.62
C PRO A 344 -1.90 -20.60 -38.58
N VAL A 345 -2.22 -21.23 -37.44
CA VAL A 345 -3.52 -21.90 -37.18
C VAL A 345 -4.45 -21.10 -36.27
N ALA A 346 -4.20 -19.81 -36.04
CA ALA A 346 -5.15 -18.96 -35.31
C ALA A 346 -6.42 -18.76 -36.15
N GLY A 347 -7.55 -19.27 -35.65
CA GLY A 347 -8.87 -19.12 -36.27
C GLY A 347 -9.42 -20.45 -36.80
N ARG A 348 -10.29 -20.36 -37.81
CA ARG A 348 -10.97 -21.53 -38.43
C ARG A 348 -10.59 -21.80 -39.89
N MET A 349 -9.72 -20.97 -40.47
CA MET A 349 -9.18 -21.15 -41.80
C MET A 349 -7.73 -20.62 -41.83
N PRO A 350 -6.86 -21.14 -42.70
CA PRO A 350 -5.53 -20.55 -42.89
C PRO A 350 -5.65 -19.04 -43.24
N GLY A 351 -4.87 -18.20 -42.56
CA GLY A 351 -4.90 -16.74 -42.77
C GLY A 351 -6.15 -16.03 -42.24
N HIS A 352 -6.98 -16.68 -41.41
CA HIS A 352 -8.21 -16.08 -40.86
C HIS A 352 -7.94 -14.73 -40.19
N MET A 353 -6.92 -14.66 -39.32
CA MET A 353 -6.60 -13.43 -38.60
C MET A 353 -6.08 -12.33 -39.54
N ASN A 354 -5.30 -12.66 -40.57
CA ASN A 354 -4.78 -11.68 -41.52
C ASN A 354 -5.94 -10.94 -42.23
N VAL A 355 -6.95 -11.68 -42.68
CA VAL A 355 -8.13 -11.09 -43.34
C VAL A 355 -8.95 -10.24 -42.37
N LEU A 356 -9.20 -10.75 -41.16
CA LEU A 356 -10.00 -10.05 -40.15
C LEU A 356 -9.34 -8.75 -39.68
N LEU A 357 -8.02 -8.74 -39.50
CA LEU A 357 -7.27 -7.56 -39.09
C LEU A 357 -7.10 -6.57 -40.25
N ALA A 358 -6.99 -7.06 -41.49
CA ALA A 358 -7.03 -6.22 -42.68
C ALA A 358 -8.40 -5.52 -42.85
N GLU A 359 -9.51 -6.20 -42.57
CA GLU A 359 -10.85 -5.59 -42.53
C GLU A 359 -10.94 -4.47 -41.49
N ALA A 360 -10.22 -4.61 -40.36
CA ALA A 360 -10.11 -3.57 -39.35
C ALA A 360 -9.16 -2.42 -39.74
N ASN A 361 -8.57 -2.42 -40.94
CA ASN A 361 -7.56 -1.47 -41.42
C ASN A 361 -6.24 -1.50 -40.63
N ILE A 362 -5.83 -2.68 -40.15
CA ILE A 362 -4.50 -2.83 -39.54
C ILE A 362 -3.46 -2.99 -40.66
N PRO A 363 -2.38 -2.19 -40.64
CA PRO A 363 -1.31 -2.27 -41.65
C PRO A 363 -0.61 -3.63 -41.69
N TYR A 364 -0.45 -4.20 -42.89
CA TYR A 364 0.21 -5.51 -43.07
C TYR A 364 1.64 -5.59 -42.54
N ASN A 365 2.37 -4.48 -42.49
CA ASN A 365 3.73 -4.43 -41.93
C ASN A 365 3.77 -4.66 -40.40
N GLU A 366 2.65 -4.44 -39.71
CA GLU A 366 2.50 -4.70 -38.28
C GLU A 366 2.05 -6.14 -37.99
N LEU A 367 1.52 -6.83 -39.01
CA LEU A 367 1.17 -8.25 -38.94
C LEU A 367 2.45 -9.07 -39.13
N LYS A 368 2.84 -9.81 -38.10
CA LYS A 368 4.07 -10.60 -38.09
C LYS A 368 3.74 -12.07 -37.93
N ASP A 369 4.29 -12.86 -38.85
CA ASP A 369 4.21 -14.31 -38.76
C ASP A 369 5.08 -14.82 -37.61
N LEU A 370 4.78 -16.03 -37.15
CA LEU A 370 5.40 -16.64 -35.97
C LEU A 370 6.94 -16.64 -36.03
N ASP A 371 7.53 -16.96 -37.18
CA ASP A 371 8.99 -17.01 -37.34
C ASP A 371 9.65 -15.62 -37.25
N GLU A 372 8.94 -14.56 -37.63
CA GLU A 372 9.45 -13.18 -37.56
C GLU A 372 9.31 -12.60 -36.15
N ILE A 373 8.20 -12.88 -35.45
CA ILE A 373 7.88 -12.23 -34.18
C ILE A 373 8.52 -12.91 -32.97
N ASN A 374 8.88 -14.20 -33.08
CA ASN A 374 9.32 -15.01 -31.93
C ASN A 374 10.52 -14.41 -31.19
N SER A 375 11.53 -13.93 -31.92
CA SER A 375 12.72 -13.29 -31.31
C SER A 375 12.44 -11.93 -30.68
N GLU A 376 11.29 -11.34 -30.94
CA GLU A 376 10.94 -10.02 -30.42
C GLU A 376 10.21 -10.06 -29.08
N PHE A 377 9.66 -11.22 -28.69
CA PHE A 377 8.98 -11.38 -27.40
C PHE A 377 9.92 -11.11 -26.21
N ASP A 378 11.22 -11.41 -26.34
CA ASP A 378 12.24 -11.09 -25.32
C ASP A 378 12.36 -9.59 -25.03
N ASN A 379 11.98 -8.75 -26.00
CA ASN A 379 12.06 -7.28 -25.91
C ASN A 379 10.68 -6.63 -25.79
N ALA A 380 9.61 -7.41 -25.65
CA ALA A 380 8.26 -6.91 -25.48
C ALA A 380 8.00 -6.59 -24.00
N ASP A 381 7.46 -5.41 -23.72
CA ASP A 381 7.07 -5.04 -22.35
C ASP A 381 5.77 -5.75 -21.96
N VAL A 382 4.84 -5.89 -22.91
CA VAL A 382 3.52 -6.48 -22.69
C VAL A 382 3.09 -7.32 -23.89
N ALA A 383 2.73 -8.57 -23.65
CA ALA A 383 2.03 -9.43 -24.60
C ALA A 383 0.54 -9.52 -24.24
N VAL A 384 -0.34 -9.05 -25.13
CA VAL A 384 -1.79 -9.04 -24.92
C VAL A 384 -2.42 -10.18 -25.71
N VAL A 385 -2.71 -11.28 -25.03
CA VAL A 385 -3.36 -12.46 -25.62
C VAL A 385 -4.87 -12.30 -25.62
N ILE A 386 -5.49 -12.33 -26.81
CA ILE A 386 -6.92 -12.01 -26.98
C ILE A 386 -7.63 -13.14 -27.70
N GLY A 387 -8.45 -13.90 -26.97
CA GLY A 387 -9.24 -14.98 -27.57
C GLY A 387 -8.40 -16.13 -28.14
N ALA A 388 -7.16 -16.27 -27.68
CA ALA A 388 -6.24 -17.35 -27.98
C ALA A 388 -5.99 -18.19 -26.71
N ASN A 389 -5.81 -19.50 -26.90
CA ASN A 389 -5.51 -20.44 -25.81
C ASN A 389 -4.48 -21.48 -26.28
N ASP A 390 -4.91 -22.39 -27.16
CA ASP A 390 -4.06 -23.50 -27.63
C ASP A 390 -2.79 -23.01 -28.35
N VAL A 391 -2.92 -21.97 -29.16
CA VAL A 391 -1.81 -21.36 -29.93
C VAL A 391 -0.77 -20.64 -29.06
N THR A 392 -1.09 -20.40 -27.79
CA THR A 392 -0.19 -19.78 -26.80
C THR A 392 0.20 -20.74 -25.68
N ASN A 393 -0.16 -22.03 -25.81
CA ASN A 393 0.03 -23.00 -24.73
C ASN A 393 1.50 -23.46 -24.65
N PRO A 394 2.22 -23.20 -23.55
CA PRO A 394 3.63 -23.58 -23.42
C PRO A 394 3.86 -25.10 -23.33
N ILE A 395 2.82 -25.90 -23.01
CA ILE A 395 2.92 -27.36 -22.89
C ILE A 395 3.30 -28.01 -24.22
N ALA A 396 2.93 -27.39 -25.35
CA ALA A 396 3.26 -27.89 -26.67
C ALA A 396 4.79 -28.00 -26.92
N ARG A 397 5.63 -27.36 -26.10
CA ARG A 397 7.11 -27.48 -26.14
C ARG A 397 7.65 -28.78 -25.53
N GLN A 398 6.93 -29.40 -24.58
CA GLN A 398 7.40 -30.58 -23.85
C GLN A 398 7.10 -31.91 -24.56
N ILE A 399 6.16 -31.91 -25.50
CA ILE A 399 5.78 -33.08 -26.29
C ILE A 399 6.55 -33.02 -27.62
N GLN A 400 7.62 -33.81 -27.72
CA GLN A 400 8.64 -33.79 -28.78
C GLN A 400 8.15 -34.13 -30.21
N VAL A 401 6.83 -34.15 -30.44
CA VAL A 401 6.18 -34.43 -31.72
C VAL A 401 5.73 -33.13 -32.44
N LEU A 402 5.73 -31.98 -31.76
CA LEU A 402 5.16 -30.72 -32.27
C LEU A 402 6.16 -29.55 -32.23
N GLN A 403 7.41 -29.79 -32.62
CA GLN A 403 8.47 -28.78 -32.61
C GLN A 403 8.28 -27.63 -33.63
N TYR A 404 7.20 -27.65 -34.42
CA TYR A 404 6.83 -26.63 -35.41
C TYR A 404 5.70 -25.69 -34.97
N MET A 405 5.24 -25.74 -33.71
CA MET A 405 3.90 -25.21 -33.39
C MET A 405 3.81 -24.31 -32.15
N VAL A 406 4.89 -23.64 -31.73
CA VAL A 406 4.86 -22.84 -30.49
C VAL A 406 5.65 -21.54 -30.64
N CYS A 407 5.04 -20.42 -30.25
CA CYS A 407 5.76 -19.17 -30.02
C CYS A 407 6.85 -19.37 -28.98
N GLN A 408 8.08 -18.98 -29.31
CA GLN A 408 9.18 -19.03 -28.36
C GLN A 408 8.94 -17.98 -27.27
N TYR A 409 8.68 -18.45 -26.05
CA TYR A 409 8.79 -17.69 -24.81
C TYR A 409 9.85 -18.35 -23.92
#